data_AF-A0A086CFF2-F1
#
_entry.id   AF-A0A086CFF2-F1
#
_cell.length_a   1.000
_cell.length_b   1.000
_cell.length_c   1.000
_cell.angle_alpha   90.00
_cell.angle_beta   90.00
_cell.angle_gamma   90.00
#
_symmetry.space_group_name_H-M   'P 1'
#
loop_
_entity.id
_entity.type
_entity.pdbx_description
1 polymer ?
#
loop_
_entity_poly.entity_id
_entity_poly.type
_entity_poly.pdbx_seq_one_letter_code
_entity_poly.pdbx_strand_id
1 'polypeptide(L)'
;MDTRQIKWESPPFIDLPSSFINDLNSFNISSLGNFIPQLLWNRNIRTLDQLKNFLDFSSYESISILEIWNEAIPSIHRLKTAIENKEKVMICGREGINNIIGTSLLWEGLGNFLIPYIQINYYIPSYSTKCHGFNNAMIRQLAIEGVSLIISCGVKDFNLQDITYAKSLGIDIIAIGRNININNLHDTLYTIDSCSLSKNHP
;
A
#
# COMPACT_ATOMS: atom_id res chain seq x y z
N MET A 1 -35.84 4.40 16.39
CA MET A 1 -34.68 4.73 17.24
C MET A 1 -33.81 3.49 17.29
N ASP A 2 -32.61 3.56 16.74
CA ASP A 2 -31.68 2.43 16.65
C ASP A 2 -31.03 2.20 18.03
N THR A 3 -31.56 1.25 18.79
CA THR A 3 -31.08 0.88 20.13
C THR A 3 -29.90 -0.09 20.02
N ARG A 4 -28.80 0.34 19.40
CA ARG A 4 -27.56 -0.43 19.49
C ARG A 4 -27.05 -0.37 20.93
N GLN A 5 -27.23 -1.47 21.67
CA GLN A 5 -26.63 -1.63 23.00
C GLN A 5 -25.11 -1.63 22.85
N ILE A 6 -24.45 -0.62 23.42
CA ILE A 6 -23.00 -0.56 23.54
C ILE A 6 -22.59 -1.55 24.64
N LYS A 7 -21.81 -2.58 24.27
CA LYS A 7 -21.21 -3.50 25.22
C LYS A 7 -19.79 -3.03 25.52
N TRP A 8 -19.52 -2.72 26.79
CA TRP A 8 -18.18 -2.43 27.25
C TRP A 8 -17.45 -3.73 27.56
N GLU A 9 -16.24 -3.87 27.04
CA GLU A 9 -15.38 -5.01 27.32
C GLU A 9 -14.06 -4.50 27.88
N SER A 10 -13.69 -5.00 29.06
CA SER A 10 -12.38 -4.76 29.64
C SER A 10 -11.46 -5.89 29.20
N PRO A 11 -10.31 -5.58 28.57
CA PRO A 11 -9.35 -6.61 28.26
C PRO A 11 -8.83 -7.25 29.55
N PRO A 12 -8.45 -8.53 29.53
CA PRO A 12 -8.03 -9.23 30.73
C PRO A 12 -6.80 -8.55 31.34
N PHE A 13 -6.81 -8.42 32.65
CA PHE A 13 -5.64 -8.07 33.44
C PHE A 13 -4.97 -9.38 33.86
N ILE A 14 -3.72 -9.57 33.49
CA ILE A 14 -2.99 -10.81 33.76
C ILE A 14 -1.65 -10.50 34.43
N ASP A 15 -1.14 -11.46 35.17
CA ASP A 15 0.22 -11.37 35.69
C ASP A 15 1.21 -11.53 34.53
N LEU A 16 2.00 -10.48 34.29
CA LEU A 16 2.96 -10.44 33.19
C LEU A 16 4.29 -11.07 33.62
N PRO A 17 5.01 -11.73 32.69
CA PRO A 17 6.32 -12.28 32.99
C PRO A 17 7.29 -11.20 33.46
N SER A 18 8.06 -11.49 34.52
CA SER A 18 9.07 -10.56 35.05
C SER A 18 10.12 -10.18 34.00
N SER A 19 10.43 -11.09 33.07
CA SER A 19 11.31 -10.82 31.93
C SER A 19 10.78 -9.68 31.06
N PHE A 20 9.49 -9.68 30.73
CA PHE A 20 8.86 -8.63 29.92
C PHE A 20 8.83 -7.28 30.67
N ILE A 21 8.58 -7.29 31.98
CA ILE A 21 8.66 -6.07 32.80
C ILE A 21 10.08 -5.51 32.83
N ASN A 22 11.08 -6.39 32.92
CA ASN A 22 12.49 -5.98 32.88
C ASN A 22 12.87 -5.39 31.51
N ASP A 23 12.38 -5.98 30.41
CA ASP A 23 12.60 -5.46 29.06
C ASP A 23 12.06 -4.02 28.93
N LEU A 24 10.89 -3.71 29.50
CA LEU A 24 10.30 -2.36 29.47
C LEU A 24 11.13 -1.30 30.21
N ASN A 25 11.86 -1.68 31.26
CA ASN A 25 12.75 -0.75 31.97
C ASN A 25 13.85 -0.21 31.04
N SER A 26 14.26 -0.98 30.02
CA SER A 26 15.25 -0.52 29.03
C SER A 26 14.76 0.64 28.15
N PHE A 27 13.44 0.88 28.11
CA PHE A 27 12.81 1.98 27.38
C PHE A 27 12.40 3.17 28.26
N ASN A 28 12.85 3.22 29.52
CA ASN A 28 12.42 4.22 30.52
C ASN A 28 10.90 4.28 30.73
N ILE A 29 10.18 3.21 30.38
CA ILE A 29 8.74 3.11 30.63
C ILE A 29 8.57 2.62 32.07
N SER A 30 8.12 3.53 32.94
CA SER A 30 7.85 3.18 34.33
C SER A 30 6.73 2.13 34.41
N SER A 31 6.95 1.10 35.23
CA SER A 31 5.93 0.11 35.59
C SER A 31 4.84 0.68 36.52
N LEU A 32 4.92 1.96 36.92
CA LEU A 32 3.94 2.61 37.80
C LEU A 32 2.53 2.47 37.22
N GLY A 33 1.74 1.60 37.84
CA GLY A 33 0.34 1.32 37.52
C GLY A 33 0.09 0.10 36.64
N ASN A 34 1.09 -0.67 36.21
CA ASN A 34 0.99 -1.88 35.37
C ASN A 34 0.17 -1.75 34.06
N PHE A 35 -0.33 -0.57 33.73
CA PHE A 35 -1.25 -0.35 32.62
C PHE A 35 -0.55 -0.42 31.26
N ILE A 36 0.60 0.24 31.11
CA ILE A 36 1.36 0.23 29.85
C ILE A 36 1.87 -1.19 29.52
N PRO A 37 2.49 -1.94 30.46
CA PRO A 37 2.82 -3.35 30.23
C PRO A 37 1.61 -4.19 29.79
N GLN A 38 0.47 -4.04 30.48
CA GLN A 38 -0.75 -4.80 30.16
C GLN A 38 -1.30 -4.46 28.78
N LEU A 39 -1.26 -3.18 28.40
CA LEU A 39 -1.72 -2.69 27.11
C LEU A 39 -0.87 -3.24 25.96
N LEU A 40 0.46 -3.22 26.10
CA LEU A 40 1.38 -3.76 25.10
C LEU A 40 1.21 -5.27 24.95
N TRP A 41 1.09 -5.99 26.06
CA TRP A 41 0.86 -7.43 26.06
C TRP A 41 -0.45 -7.83 25.37
N ASN A 42 -1.52 -7.07 25.63
CA ASN A 42 -2.83 -7.27 25.02
C ASN A 42 -2.86 -6.89 23.54
N ARG A 43 -1.88 -6.11 23.06
CA ARG A 43 -1.63 -5.83 21.63
C ARG A 43 -0.71 -6.85 20.96
N ASN A 44 -0.34 -7.94 21.66
CA ASN A 44 0.61 -8.96 21.22
C ASN A 44 2.05 -8.45 21.00
N ILE A 45 2.42 -7.34 21.64
CA ILE A 45 3.80 -6.84 21.70
C ILE A 45 4.42 -7.42 22.97
N ARG A 46 5.15 -8.53 22.84
CA ARG A 46 5.57 -9.40 23.95
C ARG A 46 7.06 -9.69 24.01
N THR A 47 7.82 -9.35 22.97
CA THR A 47 9.28 -9.57 22.93
C THR A 47 10.03 -8.24 22.94
N LEU A 48 11.30 -8.27 23.37
CA LEU A 48 12.18 -7.11 23.33
C LEU A 48 12.27 -6.51 21.92
N ASP A 49 12.38 -7.33 20.88
CA ASP A 49 12.47 -6.85 19.50
C ASP A 49 11.17 -6.17 19.05
N GLN A 50 10.01 -6.72 19.41
CA GLN A 50 8.72 -6.07 19.15
C GLN A 50 8.58 -4.74 19.89
N LEU A 51 9.09 -4.66 21.13
CA LEU A 51 9.13 -3.42 21.90
C LEU A 51 10.03 -2.38 21.24
N LYS A 52 11.23 -2.77 20.78
CA LYS A 52 12.14 -1.88 20.04
C LYS A 52 11.45 -1.32 18.81
N ASN A 53 10.95 -2.19 17.95
CA ASN A 53 10.32 -1.80 16.68
C ASN A 53 9.09 -0.90 16.89
N PHE A 54 8.34 -1.08 17.98
CA PHE A 54 7.14 -0.29 18.26
C PHE A 54 7.42 1.05 18.95
N LEU A 55 8.41 1.10 19.85
CA LEU A 55 8.65 2.26 20.73
C LEU A 55 9.80 3.15 20.25
N ASP A 56 10.78 2.60 19.53
CA ASP A 56 11.95 3.34 19.04
C ASP A 56 11.88 3.51 17.52
N PHE A 57 11.54 4.71 17.08
CA PHE A 57 11.50 5.04 15.65
C PHE A 57 12.87 4.87 14.97
N SER A 58 13.97 5.00 15.73
CA SER A 58 15.34 4.88 15.21
C SER A 58 15.67 3.44 14.82
N SER A 59 14.92 2.47 15.36
CA SER A 59 15.03 1.05 15.02
C SER A 59 14.20 0.65 13.80
N TYR A 60 13.48 1.59 13.18
CA TYR A 60 12.72 1.31 11.98
C TYR A 60 13.65 0.94 10.82
N GLU A 61 13.55 -0.31 10.39
CA GLU A 61 14.16 -0.79 9.14
C GLU A 61 13.08 -0.93 8.08
N SER A 62 13.33 -0.40 6.88
CA SER A 62 12.42 -0.63 5.76
C SER A 62 12.50 -2.09 5.33
N ILE A 63 11.33 -2.72 5.23
CA ILE A 63 11.24 -4.09 4.75
C ILE A 63 11.51 -4.10 3.24
N SER A 64 12.47 -4.92 2.80
CA SER A 64 12.74 -5.12 1.38
C SER A 64 11.56 -5.83 0.72
N ILE A 65 10.81 -5.10 -0.11
CA ILE A 65 9.69 -5.65 -0.91
C ILE A 65 10.17 -6.84 -1.75
N LEU A 66 11.40 -6.82 -2.24
CA LEU A 66 11.98 -7.88 -3.07
C LEU A 66 12.25 -9.18 -2.32
N GLU A 67 12.47 -9.11 -1.00
CA GLU A 67 12.79 -10.29 -0.19
C GLU A 67 11.54 -11.02 0.30
N ILE A 68 10.42 -10.31 0.43
CA ILE A 68 9.24 -10.80 1.16
C ILE A 68 8.00 -10.85 0.26
N TRP A 69 7.97 -10.09 -0.83
CA TRP A 69 6.78 -9.89 -1.63
C TRP A 69 6.93 -10.41 -3.06
N ASN A 70 6.94 -11.74 -3.19
CA ASN A 70 7.08 -12.43 -4.48
C ASN A 70 6.06 -11.96 -5.53
N GLU A 71 4.83 -11.68 -5.12
CA GLU A 71 3.77 -11.20 -6.00
C GLU A 71 4.01 -9.77 -6.54
N ALA A 72 4.81 -8.96 -5.86
CA ALA A 72 5.18 -7.63 -6.32
C ALA A 72 6.35 -7.65 -7.33
N ILE A 73 7.13 -8.73 -7.39
CA ILE A 73 8.31 -8.83 -8.27
C ILE A 73 7.99 -8.55 -9.75
N PRO A 74 6.93 -9.13 -10.35
CA PRO A 74 6.55 -8.81 -11.73
C PRO A 74 6.26 -7.32 -11.95
N SER A 75 5.61 -6.67 -10.98
CA SER A 75 5.30 -5.23 -11.00
C SER A 75 6.58 -4.39 -10.98
N ILE A 76 7.54 -4.74 -10.12
CA ILE A 76 8.83 -4.05 -10.05
C ILE A 76 9.64 -4.25 -11.32
N HIS A 77 9.66 -5.45 -11.89
CA HIS A 77 10.33 -5.72 -13.16
C HIS A 77 9.74 -4.87 -14.28
N ARG A 78 8.40 -4.84 -14.40
CA ARG A 78 7.73 -4.05 -15.43
C ARG A 78 8.02 -2.55 -15.32
N LEU A 79 8.06 -2.02 -14.10
CA LEU A 79 8.44 -0.64 -13.83
C LEU A 79 9.90 -0.34 -14.22
N LYS A 80 10.84 -1.24 -13.89
CA LYS A 80 12.24 -1.10 -14.30
C LYS A 80 12.38 -1.08 -15.82
N THR A 81 11.69 -1.98 -16.52
CA THR A 81 11.66 -1.97 -17.99
C THR A 81 11.15 -0.64 -18.55
N ALA A 82 10.09 -0.05 -17.97
CA ALA A 82 9.61 1.25 -18.40
C ALA A 82 10.68 2.36 -18.23
N ILE A 83 11.38 2.35 -17.10
CA ILE A 83 12.45 3.32 -16.81
C ILE A 83 13.60 3.17 -17.81
N GLU A 84 14.09 1.94 -18.02
CA GLU A 84 15.21 1.64 -18.93
C GLU A 84 14.86 2.02 -20.39
N ASN A 85 13.64 1.71 -20.82
CA ASN A 85 13.14 2.01 -22.16
C ASN A 85 12.65 3.45 -22.32
N LYS A 86 12.72 4.28 -21.28
CA LYS A 86 12.26 5.68 -21.32
C LYS A 86 10.80 5.82 -21.74
N GLU A 87 9.99 4.84 -21.34
CA GLU A 87 8.56 4.77 -21.62
C GLU A 87 7.80 5.92 -20.96
N LYS A 88 6.63 6.26 -21.53
CA LYS A 88 5.71 7.22 -20.91
C LYS A 88 4.83 6.51 -19.90
N VAL A 89 4.84 7.03 -18.67
CA VAL A 89 4.16 6.49 -17.50
C VAL A 89 3.09 7.48 -17.00
N MET A 90 1.89 6.98 -16.72
CA MET A 90 0.83 7.75 -16.08
C MET A 90 0.50 7.19 -14.70
N ILE A 91 0.63 8.00 -13.65
CA ILE A 91 0.18 7.64 -12.29
C ILE A 91 -1.29 8.02 -12.14
N CYS A 92 -2.17 7.04 -11.98
CA CYS A 92 -3.59 7.25 -11.75
C CYS A 92 -3.92 7.07 -10.27
N GLY A 93 -4.01 8.17 -9.54
CA GLY A 93 -4.40 8.19 -8.13
C GLY A 93 -5.91 8.12 -7.92
N ARG A 94 -6.30 8.07 -6.65
CA ARG A 94 -7.69 8.18 -6.20
C ARG A 94 -7.78 9.29 -5.15
N GLU A 95 -8.96 9.88 -5.00
CA GLU A 95 -9.24 10.77 -3.88
C GLU A 95 -9.02 10.06 -2.52
N GLY A 96 -8.75 10.87 -1.50
CA GLY A 96 -8.44 10.42 -0.15
C GLY A 96 -6.97 10.63 0.19
N ILE A 97 -6.71 11.11 1.41
CA ILE A 97 -5.40 11.62 1.82
C ILE A 97 -4.27 10.61 1.62
N ASN A 98 -4.51 9.34 1.96
CA ASN A 98 -3.50 8.28 1.82
C ASN A 98 -3.14 8.01 0.35
N ASN A 99 -4.13 8.07 -0.55
CA ASN A 99 -3.91 7.82 -1.97
C ASN A 99 -3.21 9.01 -2.63
N ILE A 100 -3.55 10.24 -2.23
CA ILE A 100 -2.87 11.46 -2.68
C ILE A 100 -1.41 11.43 -2.23
N ILE A 101 -1.14 11.10 -0.97
CA ILE A 101 0.24 10.94 -0.46
C ILE A 101 0.98 9.85 -1.24
N GLY A 102 0.34 8.70 -1.50
CA GLY A 102 0.93 7.63 -2.31
C GLY A 102 1.25 8.05 -3.75
N THR A 103 0.33 8.77 -4.40
CA THR A 103 0.56 9.36 -5.73
C THR A 103 1.71 10.37 -5.71
N SER A 104 1.78 11.25 -4.72
CA SER A 104 2.90 12.19 -4.56
C SER A 104 4.23 11.48 -4.36
N LEU A 105 4.27 10.43 -3.54
CA LEU A 105 5.48 9.64 -3.31
C LEU A 105 5.95 8.94 -4.60
N LEU A 106 5.02 8.37 -5.36
CA LEU A 106 5.34 7.77 -6.67
C LEU A 106 5.84 8.84 -7.65
N TRP A 107 5.20 10.00 -7.69
CA TRP A 107 5.59 11.12 -8.54
C TRP A 107 7.00 11.62 -8.23
N GLU A 108 7.28 11.94 -6.96
CA GLU A 108 8.59 12.44 -6.54
C GLU A 108 9.67 11.37 -6.66
N GLY A 109 9.37 10.13 -6.26
CA GLY A 109 10.32 9.02 -6.32
C GLY A 109 10.71 8.67 -7.74
N LEU A 110 9.72 8.46 -8.62
CA LEU A 110 9.95 8.10 -10.02
C LEU A 110 10.42 9.28 -10.87
N GLY A 111 10.11 10.51 -10.49
CA GLY A 111 10.61 11.73 -11.13
C GLY A 111 12.13 11.88 -11.11
N ASN A 112 12.83 11.12 -10.26
CA ASN A 112 14.28 11.02 -10.27
C ASN A 112 14.83 10.16 -11.43
N PHE A 113 13.99 9.32 -12.04
CA PHE A 113 14.36 8.38 -13.10
C PHE A 113 13.67 8.68 -14.44
N LEU A 114 12.47 9.28 -14.39
CA LEU A 114 11.65 9.66 -15.53
C LEU A 114 11.45 11.17 -15.55
N ILE A 115 11.58 11.80 -16.71
CA ILE A 115 11.47 13.26 -16.84
C ILE A 115 10.02 13.71 -16.55
N PRO A 116 9.77 14.51 -15.50
CA PRO A 116 8.43 14.98 -15.16
C PRO A 116 7.75 15.72 -16.31
N TYR A 117 6.45 15.47 -16.48
CA TYR A 117 5.58 16.03 -17.52
C TYR A 117 5.92 15.66 -18.98
N ILE A 118 7.00 14.91 -19.20
CA ILE A 118 7.40 14.39 -20.54
C ILE A 118 7.26 12.87 -20.57
N GLN A 119 7.84 12.19 -19.58
CA GLN A 119 7.85 10.73 -19.45
C GLN A 119 7.02 10.24 -18.29
N ILE A 120 6.78 11.06 -17.28
CA ILE A 120 5.86 10.71 -16.19
C ILE A 120 4.86 11.84 -15.99
N ASN A 121 3.59 11.49 -15.83
CA ASN A 121 2.54 12.42 -15.42
C ASN A 121 1.63 11.75 -14.38
N TYR A 122 0.74 12.51 -13.75
CA TYR A 122 -0.25 11.98 -12.82
C TYR A 122 -1.66 12.50 -13.13
N TYR A 123 -2.65 11.73 -12.70
CA TYR A 123 -4.06 12.06 -12.77
C TYR A 123 -4.74 11.64 -11.47
N ILE A 124 -5.44 12.58 -10.84
CA ILE A 124 -6.30 12.32 -9.67
C ILE A 124 -7.71 12.80 -10.05
N PRO A 125 -8.72 11.92 -10.12
CA PRO A 125 -10.08 12.32 -10.47
C PRO A 125 -10.68 13.19 -9.36
N SER A 126 -11.59 14.09 -9.73
CA SER A 126 -12.41 14.86 -8.78
C SER A 126 -13.83 14.28 -8.68
N TYR A 127 -14.51 14.45 -7.54
CA TYR A 127 -15.88 13.99 -7.28
C TYR A 127 -16.91 14.31 -8.39
N SER A 128 -16.72 15.43 -9.10
CA SER A 128 -17.58 15.86 -10.21
C SER A 128 -17.39 15.03 -11.49
N THR A 129 -16.22 14.42 -11.65
CA THR A 129 -15.95 13.49 -12.75
C THR A 129 -16.32 12.09 -12.29
N LYS A 130 -17.45 11.57 -12.79
CA LYS A 130 -17.93 10.18 -12.57
C LYS A 130 -16.98 9.14 -13.20
N CYS A 131 -15.72 9.15 -12.82
CA CYS A 131 -14.71 8.18 -13.21
C CYS A 131 -14.24 7.46 -11.95
N HIS A 132 -15.09 6.56 -11.44
CA HIS A 132 -14.67 5.58 -10.45
C HIS A 132 -13.92 4.47 -11.20
N GLY A 133 -12.61 4.63 -11.33
CA GLY A 133 -11.74 3.66 -11.99
C GLY A 133 -11.44 3.98 -13.45
N PHE A 134 -10.69 3.06 -14.06
CA PHE A 134 -10.32 3.12 -15.48
C PHE A 134 -11.58 3.07 -16.34
N ASN A 135 -11.56 3.78 -17.47
CA ASN A 135 -12.58 3.61 -18.49
C ASN A 135 -11.93 3.66 -19.87
N ASN A 136 -12.59 3.08 -20.86
CA ASN A 136 -12.08 3.00 -22.23
C ASN A 136 -11.75 4.37 -22.85
N ALA A 137 -12.45 5.44 -22.47
CA ALA A 137 -12.18 6.77 -23.02
C ALA A 137 -10.82 7.31 -22.52
N MET A 138 -10.56 7.20 -21.21
CA MET A 138 -9.29 7.57 -20.60
C MET A 138 -8.16 6.69 -21.14
N ILE A 139 -8.33 5.36 -21.18
CA ILE A 139 -7.31 4.44 -21.70
C ILE A 139 -6.95 4.77 -23.14
N ARG A 140 -7.95 5.04 -24.00
CA ARG A 140 -7.72 5.45 -25.39
C ARG A 140 -6.95 6.77 -25.48
N GLN A 141 -7.30 7.75 -24.65
CA GLN A 141 -6.63 9.04 -24.63
C GLN A 141 -5.16 8.89 -24.23
N LEU A 142 -4.86 8.09 -23.20
CA LEU A 142 -3.48 7.81 -22.78
C LEU A 142 -2.69 7.08 -23.87
N ALA A 143 -3.32 6.17 -24.62
CA ALA A 143 -2.69 5.52 -25.76
C ALA A 143 -2.32 6.52 -26.87
N ILE A 144 -3.21 7.47 -27.17
CA ILE A 144 -2.93 8.56 -28.14
C ILE A 144 -1.76 9.43 -27.67
N GLU A 145 -1.66 9.68 -26.37
CA GLU A 145 -0.55 10.43 -25.76
C GLU A 145 0.77 9.63 -25.70
N GLY A 146 0.73 8.36 -26.10
CA GLY A 146 1.88 7.46 -26.17
C GLY A 146 2.27 6.86 -24.83
N VAL A 147 1.38 6.86 -23.83
CA VAL A 147 1.58 6.16 -22.55
C VAL A 147 1.60 4.66 -22.81
N SER A 148 2.57 3.96 -22.22
CA SER A 148 2.71 2.49 -22.30
C SER A 148 2.58 1.81 -20.94
N LEU A 149 2.64 2.58 -19.84
CA LEU A 149 2.47 2.07 -18.49
C LEU A 149 1.58 2.98 -17.65
N ILE A 150 0.58 2.39 -17.01
CA ILE A 150 -0.25 3.03 -16.01
C ILE A 150 0.12 2.47 -14.63
N ILE A 151 0.34 3.35 -13.65
CA ILE A 151 0.51 2.99 -12.24
C ILE A 151 -0.70 3.51 -11.47
N SER A 152 -1.58 2.61 -11.06
CA SER A 152 -2.74 2.95 -10.25
C SER A 152 -2.41 2.97 -8.75
N CYS A 153 -2.82 4.00 -8.04
CA CYS A 153 -2.67 4.11 -6.58
C CYS A 153 -4.02 4.27 -5.90
N GLY A 154 -4.43 3.27 -5.12
CA GLY A 154 -5.64 3.32 -4.29
C GLY A 154 -6.96 2.99 -4.99
N VAL A 155 -6.93 2.69 -6.30
CA VAL A 155 -8.05 2.08 -7.02
C VAL A 155 -8.12 0.60 -6.63
N LYS A 156 -9.33 0.11 -6.35
CA LYS A 156 -9.56 -1.26 -5.86
C LYS A 156 -10.34 -2.11 -6.85
N ASP A 157 -11.22 -1.47 -7.61
CA ASP A 157 -12.14 -2.10 -8.52
C ASP A 157 -11.58 -1.98 -9.93
N PHE A 158 -11.02 -3.08 -10.40
CA PHE A 158 -10.62 -3.25 -11.79
C PHE A 158 -11.60 -4.20 -12.45
N ASN A 159 -11.91 -3.95 -13.72
CA ASN A 159 -12.66 -4.92 -14.52
C ASN A 159 -11.76 -5.46 -15.66
N LEU A 160 -12.03 -6.70 -16.04
CA LEU A 160 -11.25 -7.40 -17.06
C LEU A 160 -11.34 -6.71 -18.43
N GLN A 161 -12.47 -6.08 -18.73
CA GLN A 161 -12.69 -5.42 -20.02
C GLN A 161 -11.73 -4.24 -20.22
N ASP A 162 -11.59 -3.37 -19.22
CA ASP A 162 -10.70 -2.20 -19.27
C ASP A 162 -9.24 -2.63 -19.30
N ILE A 163 -8.86 -3.64 -18.52
CA ILE A 163 -7.48 -4.17 -18.53
C ILE A 163 -7.15 -4.79 -19.89
N THR A 164 -8.06 -5.60 -20.44
CA THR A 164 -7.88 -6.21 -21.76
C THR A 164 -7.81 -5.14 -22.85
N TYR A 165 -8.63 -4.11 -22.74
CA TYR A 165 -8.62 -2.99 -23.68
C TYR A 165 -7.31 -2.20 -23.62
N ALA A 166 -6.82 -1.87 -22.41
CA ALA A 166 -5.51 -1.23 -22.23
C ALA A 166 -4.39 -2.06 -22.85
N LYS A 167 -4.36 -3.37 -22.57
CA LYS A 167 -3.37 -4.30 -23.13
C LYS A 167 -3.43 -4.36 -24.66
N SER A 168 -4.63 -4.32 -25.25
CA SER A 168 -4.80 -4.28 -26.71
C SER A 168 -4.23 -3.02 -27.37
N LEU A 169 -4.08 -1.93 -26.60
CA LEU A 169 -3.45 -0.68 -27.03
C LEU A 169 -1.96 -0.60 -26.65
N GLY A 170 -1.38 -1.67 -26.11
CA GLY A 170 0.02 -1.70 -25.67
C GLY A 170 0.26 -0.99 -24.33
N ILE A 171 -0.78 -0.85 -23.50
CA ILE A 171 -0.67 -0.25 -22.17
C ILE A 171 -0.73 -1.34 -21.11
N ASP A 172 0.32 -1.44 -20.31
CA ASP A 172 0.32 -2.27 -19.10
C ASP A 172 -0.17 -1.48 -17.87
N ILE A 173 -0.71 -2.19 -16.88
CA ILE A 173 -1.24 -1.59 -15.65
C ILE A 173 -0.59 -2.25 -14.43
N ILE A 174 0.00 -1.43 -13.56
CA ILE A 174 0.42 -1.79 -12.20
C ILE A 174 -0.59 -1.21 -11.21
N ALA A 175 -1.22 -2.06 -10.40
CA ALA A 175 -2.15 -1.65 -9.35
C ALA A 175 -1.49 -1.73 -7.97
N ILE A 176 -1.44 -0.59 -7.27
CA ILE A 176 -0.88 -0.46 -5.92
C ILE A 176 -2.00 -0.09 -4.95
N GLY A 177 -2.16 -0.85 -3.87
CA GLY A 177 -3.24 -0.59 -2.93
C GLY A 177 -3.42 -1.62 -1.83
N ARG A 178 -4.65 -1.69 -1.32
CA ARG A 178 -5.08 -2.61 -0.27
C ARG A 178 -6.43 -3.23 -0.60
N ASN A 179 -6.52 -4.56 -0.56
CA ASN A 179 -7.67 -5.36 -0.97
C ASN A 179 -8.06 -5.06 -2.43
N ILE A 180 -7.11 -5.22 -3.35
CA ILE A 180 -7.35 -5.13 -4.78
C ILE A 180 -8.14 -6.36 -5.20
N ASN A 181 -9.28 -6.16 -5.86
CA ASN A 181 -10.10 -7.28 -6.33
C ASN A 181 -9.51 -7.82 -7.64
N ILE A 182 -8.83 -8.97 -7.54
CA ILE A 182 -8.15 -9.63 -8.66
C ILE A 182 -8.93 -10.79 -9.28
N ASN A 183 -10.22 -10.95 -8.93
CA ASN A 183 -11.04 -12.06 -9.45
C ASN A 183 -11.02 -12.07 -10.99
N ASN A 184 -10.50 -13.16 -11.57
CA ASN A 184 -10.31 -13.36 -13.02
C ASN A 184 -9.29 -12.41 -13.70
N LEU A 185 -8.36 -11.82 -12.94
CA LEU A 185 -7.34 -10.88 -13.46
C LEU A 185 -5.89 -11.37 -13.31
N HIS A 186 -5.70 -12.51 -12.65
CA HIS A 186 -4.41 -13.20 -12.56
C HIS A 186 -3.85 -13.34 -14.00
N ASP A 187 -2.63 -12.84 -14.23
CA ASP A 187 -1.92 -12.80 -15.54
C ASP A 187 -2.16 -11.58 -16.45
N THR A 188 -3.08 -10.68 -16.11
CA THR A 188 -3.35 -9.46 -16.91
C THR A 188 -3.04 -8.16 -16.19
N LEU A 189 -2.93 -8.20 -14.86
CA LEU A 189 -2.70 -7.06 -14.00
C LEU A 189 -1.47 -7.30 -13.12
N TYR A 190 -0.55 -6.35 -13.10
CA TYR A 190 0.56 -6.34 -12.14
C TYR A 190 0.04 -5.76 -10.81
N THR A 191 0.31 -6.40 -9.68
CA THR A 191 -0.25 -5.97 -8.39
C THR A 191 0.78 -5.80 -7.30
N ILE A 192 0.53 -4.81 -6.43
CA ILE A 192 1.20 -4.56 -5.16
C ILE A 192 0.07 -4.30 -4.14
N ASP A 193 -0.59 -5.38 -3.68
CA ASP A 193 -1.61 -5.37 -2.62
C ASP A 193 -1.10 -5.81 -1.22
N SER A 194 -1.10 -4.91 -0.24
CA SER A 194 -0.67 -5.23 1.13
C SER A 194 -1.38 -6.46 1.77
N CYS A 195 -2.54 -6.86 1.27
CA CYS A 195 -3.28 -8.02 1.76
C CYS A 195 -2.86 -9.36 1.13
N SER A 196 -1.96 -9.36 0.14
CA SER A 196 -1.34 -10.59 -0.36
C SER A 196 -0.16 -11.06 0.50
N LEU A 197 0.25 -10.27 1.48
CA LEU A 197 1.27 -10.66 2.45
C LEU A 197 0.76 -11.82 3.32
N SER A 198 1.67 -12.71 3.72
CA SER A 198 1.30 -13.88 4.52
C SER A 198 0.60 -13.46 5.83
N LYS A 199 -0.30 -14.30 6.36
CA LYS A 199 -0.98 -14.04 7.64
C LYS A 199 -0.03 -13.85 8.83
N ASN A 200 1.21 -14.30 8.69
CA ASN A 200 2.26 -14.19 9.70
C ASN A 200 3.21 -13.01 9.42
N HIS A 201 2.84 -12.10 8.50
CA HIS A 201 3.59 -10.88 8.26
C HIS A 201 3.56 -10.00 9.53
N PRO A 202 4.72 -9.46 9.98
CA PRO A 202 4.80 -8.61 11.17
C PRO A 202 3.96 -7.33 11.04
#